data_AF-A0A2K6NGL0-F1
#
_entry.id   AF-A0A2K6NGL0-F1
#
_cell.length_a   1.000
_cell.length_b   1.000
_cell.length_c   1.000
_cell.angle_alpha   90.00
_cell.angle_beta   90.00
_cell.angle_gamma   90.00
#
_symmetry.space_group_name_H-M   'P 1'
#
loop_
_entity.id
_entity.type
_entity.pdbx_description
1 polymer ?
#
loop_
_entity_poly.entity_id
_entity_poly.type
_entity_poly.pdbx_seq_one_letter_code
_entity_poly.pdbx_strand_id
1 'polypeptide(L)'
;MAPRTLLLVLSGALALTQTWAGSHSLRYFSTAVSRPGRGEPHFITVGYVDDTQFVRFDSDAASQRMEPRAQWVEQEGPEYWDGQTRIMKTATHSSSSHISRGI
;
A
#
# COMPACT_ATOMS: atom_id res chain seq x y z
N MET A 1 -29.50 -21.13 36.56
CA MET A 1 -28.12 -20.82 37.01
C MET A 1 -27.09 -20.70 35.85
N ALA A 2 -27.34 -21.20 34.63
CA ALA A 2 -26.35 -21.23 33.54
C ALA A 2 -26.14 -19.97 32.65
N PRO A 3 -27.09 -19.02 32.48
CA PRO A 3 -26.95 -17.98 31.44
C PRO A 3 -25.94 -16.88 31.80
N ARG A 4 -25.79 -16.58 33.10
CA ARG A 4 -24.89 -15.52 33.58
C ARG A 4 -23.41 -15.92 33.49
N THR A 5 -23.10 -17.19 33.71
CA THR A 5 -21.73 -17.71 33.61
C THR A 5 -21.24 -17.70 32.16
N LEU A 6 -22.10 -18.07 31.21
CA LEU A 6 -21.79 -17.98 29.77
C LEU A 6 -21.51 -16.54 29.33
N LEU A 7 -22.33 -15.58 29.76
CA LEU A 7 -22.11 -14.17 29.48
C LEU A 7 -20.78 -13.65 30.05
N LEU A 8 -20.39 -14.09 31.25
CA LEU A 8 -19.12 -13.69 31.86
C LEU A 8 -17.92 -14.30 31.12
N VAL A 9 -18.01 -15.55 30.69
CA VAL A 9 -16.96 -16.21 29.89
C VAL A 9 -16.81 -15.55 28.52
N LEU A 10 -17.93 -15.29 27.83
CA LEU A 10 -17.94 -14.57 26.56
C LEU A 10 -17.39 -13.15 26.71
N SER A 11 -17.76 -12.44 27.78
CA SER A 11 -17.26 -11.09 28.07
C SER A 11 -15.76 -11.09 28.36
N GLY A 12 -15.27 -12.08 29.12
CA GLY A 12 -13.85 -12.25 29.40
C GLY A 12 -13.03 -12.56 28.14
N ALA A 13 -13.53 -13.46 27.29
CA ALA A 13 -12.91 -13.77 26.00
C ALA A 13 -12.89 -12.56 25.05
N LEU A 14 -13.96 -11.76 25.03
CA LEU A 14 -14.06 -10.55 24.20
C LEU A 14 -13.14 -9.42 24.70
N ALA A 15 -12.99 -9.26 26.01
CA ALA A 15 -12.06 -8.30 26.58
C ALA A 15 -10.60 -8.65 26.24
N LEU A 16 -10.25 -9.94 26.27
CA LEU A 16 -8.93 -10.42 25.86
C LEU A 16 -8.63 -10.13 24.37
N THR A 17 -9.59 -10.34 23.46
CA THR A 17 -9.38 -10.06 22.03
C THR A 17 -9.29 -8.57 21.72
N GLN A 18 -10.05 -7.72 22.42
CA GLN A 18 -9.98 -6.26 22.25
C GLN A 18 -8.62 -5.69 22.66
N THR A 19 -7.91 -6.31 23.60
CA THR A 19 -6.58 -5.85 24.06
C THR A 19 -5.43 -6.25 23.14
N TRP A 20 -5.67 -7.02 22.08
CA TRP A 20 -4.62 -7.53 21.19
C TRP A 20 -4.51 -6.78 19.86
N ALA A 21 -5.41 -5.83 19.58
CA ALA A 21 -5.26 -4.92 18.46
C ALA A 21 -4.24 -3.83 18.83
N GLY A 22 -2.97 -4.09 18.55
CA GLY A 22 -1.92 -3.07 18.65
C GLY A 22 -2.17 -1.88 17.72
N SER A 23 -1.34 -0.85 17.81
CA SER A 23 -1.35 0.22 16.82
C SER A 23 -0.82 -0.31 15.48
N HIS A 24 -1.50 0.04 14.39
CA HIS A 24 -1.09 -0.28 13.03
C HIS A 24 -0.70 1.00 12.27
N SER A 25 0.22 0.87 11.31
CA SER A 25 0.70 1.98 10.48
C SER A 25 0.59 1.67 8.99
N LEU A 26 0.29 2.69 8.19
CA LEU A 26 0.32 2.64 6.73
C LEU A 26 1.41 3.59 6.22
N ARG A 27 2.35 3.08 5.42
CA ARG A 27 3.49 3.85 4.92
C ARG A 27 3.65 3.67 3.42
N TYR A 28 3.88 4.77 2.71
CA TYR A 28 4.24 4.76 1.29
C TYR A 28 5.60 5.43 1.12
N PHE A 29 6.47 4.78 0.36
CA PHE A 29 7.77 5.33 -0.02
C PHE A 29 7.81 5.45 -1.54
N SER A 30 8.03 6.67 -2.02
CA SER A 30 8.14 6.98 -3.45
C SER A 30 9.53 7.51 -3.75
N THR A 31 10.16 6.93 -4.76
CA THR A 31 11.50 7.31 -5.23
C THR A 31 11.43 7.64 -6.70
N ALA A 32 12.00 8.77 -7.09
CA ALA A 32 12.08 9.20 -8.48
C ALA A 32 13.55 9.53 -8.79
N VAL A 33 14.11 8.89 -9.82
CA VAL A 33 15.51 9.03 -10.21
C VAL A 33 15.58 9.62 -11.62
N SER A 34 16.23 10.78 -11.79
CA SER A 34 16.50 11.36 -13.10
C SER A 34 17.35 10.43 -13.96
N ARG A 35 17.04 10.36 -15.25
CA ARG A 35 17.82 9.60 -16.23
C ARG A 35 18.15 10.46 -17.44
N PRO A 36 19.40 10.95 -17.55
CA PRO A 36 19.84 11.69 -18.73
C PRO A 36 19.57 10.89 -20.00
N GLY A 37 18.86 11.48 -20.96
CA GLY A 37 18.57 10.88 -22.27
C GLY A 37 17.31 10.01 -22.37
N ARG A 38 16.56 9.75 -21.28
CA ARG A 38 15.32 8.94 -21.34
C ARG A 38 14.00 9.69 -21.14
N GLY A 39 14.01 11.02 -21.04
CA GLY A 39 12.80 11.86 -20.97
C GLY A 39 12.02 11.76 -19.65
N GLU A 40 11.72 10.55 -19.19
CA GLU A 40 11.02 10.27 -17.93
C GLU A 40 11.97 9.68 -16.87
N PRO A 41 11.82 10.10 -15.59
CA PRO A 41 12.56 9.53 -14.47
C PRO A 41 12.13 8.08 -14.24
N HIS A 42 13.02 7.29 -13.62
CA HIS A 42 12.61 6.00 -13.07
C HIS A 42 11.87 6.26 -11.76
N PHE A 43 10.57 5.94 -11.75
CA PHE A 43 9.70 6.13 -10.60
C PHE A 43 9.30 4.78 -10.00
N ILE A 44 9.51 4.64 -8.69
CA ILE A 44 9.12 3.46 -7.92
C ILE A 44 8.31 3.92 -6.72
N THR A 45 7.21 3.23 -6.42
CA THR A 45 6.55 3.33 -5.11
C THR A 45 6.38 1.97 -4.46
N VAL A 46 6.41 1.96 -3.13
CA VAL A 46 6.13 0.78 -2.31
C VAL A 46 5.22 1.15 -1.15
N GLY A 47 4.21 0.33 -0.89
CA GLY A 47 3.27 0.50 0.20
C GLY A 47 3.43 -0.61 1.25
N TYR A 48 3.41 -0.21 2.52
CA TYR A 48 3.53 -1.08 3.68
C TYR A 48 2.35 -0.88 4.63
N VAL A 49 1.77 -1.98 5.09
CA VAL A 49 0.97 -2.03 6.32
C VAL A 49 1.85 -2.66 7.39
N ASP A 50 2.12 -1.92 8.44
CA ASP A 50 3.17 -2.22 9.41
C ASP A 50 4.49 -2.48 8.68
N ASP A 51 5.08 -3.65 8.84
CA ASP A 51 6.33 -4.03 8.18
C ASP A 51 6.09 -4.96 6.98
N THR A 52 4.83 -5.15 6.57
CA THR A 52 4.45 -6.00 5.44
C THR A 52 4.22 -5.15 4.19
N GLN A 53 5.06 -5.36 3.18
CA GLN A 53 4.83 -4.75 1.87
C GLN A 53 3.58 -5.37 1.24
N PHE A 54 2.64 -4.53 0.81
CA PHE A 54 1.39 -5.00 0.21
C PHE A 54 1.19 -4.55 -1.23
N VAL A 55 1.86 -3.46 -1.65
CA VAL A 55 1.82 -3.00 -3.04
C VAL A 55 3.18 -2.49 -3.52
N ARG A 56 3.39 -2.58 -4.83
CA ARG A 56 4.53 -1.98 -5.53
C ARG A 56 4.09 -1.46 -6.89
N PHE A 57 4.66 -0.33 -7.30
CA PHE A 57 4.67 0.10 -8.70
C PHE A 57 6.11 0.39 -9.13
N ASP A 58 6.41 0.06 -10.38
CA ASP A 58 7.70 0.32 -11.01
C ASP A 58 7.45 0.83 -12.44
N SER A 59 7.88 2.06 -12.74
CA SER A 59 7.69 2.66 -14.05
C SER A 59 8.49 1.97 -15.15
N ASP A 60 9.51 1.19 -14.79
CA ASP A 60 10.34 0.45 -15.74
C ASP A 60 9.85 -0.99 -15.97
N ALA A 61 8.89 -1.48 -15.17
CA ALA A 61 8.28 -2.78 -15.40
C ALA A 61 7.47 -2.76 -16.71
N ALA A 62 7.50 -3.86 -17.46
CA ALA A 62 6.81 -3.96 -18.76
C ALA A 62 5.28 -3.72 -18.66
N SER A 63 4.66 -4.11 -17.55
CA SER A 63 3.24 -3.92 -17.30
C SER A 63 2.90 -2.48 -16.89
N GLN A 64 3.85 -1.78 -16.24
CA GLN A 64 3.66 -0.52 -15.54
C GLN A 64 2.33 -0.49 -14.76
N ARG A 65 2.06 -1.54 -13.97
CA ARG A 65 0.86 -1.65 -13.12
C ARG A 65 1.22 -1.60 -11.64
N MET A 66 0.24 -1.20 -10.83
CA MET A 66 0.31 -1.43 -9.41
C MET A 66 0.13 -2.94 -9.16
N GLU A 67 1.07 -3.55 -8.46
CA GLU A 67 1.13 -4.98 -8.24
C GLU A 67 0.89 -5.33 -6.77
N PRO A 68 0.06 -6.35 -6.48
CA PRO A 68 -0.08 -6.89 -5.13
C PRO A 68 1.23 -7.54 -4.68
N ARG A 69 1.56 -7.36 -3.41
CA ARG A 69 2.73 -7.96 -2.74
C ARG A 69 2.36 -8.77 -1.50
N ALA A 70 1.08 -8.80 -1.15
CA ALA A 70 0.54 -9.64 -0.09
C ALA A 70 -0.81 -10.24 -0.54
N GLN A 71 -1.08 -11.48 -0.13
CA GLN A 71 -2.27 -12.23 -0.56
C GLN A 71 -3.59 -11.53 -0.22
N TRP A 72 -3.64 -10.84 0.94
CA TRP A 72 -4.85 -10.19 1.41
C TRP A 72 -5.29 -9.00 0.55
N VAL A 73 -4.42 -8.44 -0.30
CA VAL A 73 -4.81 -7.36 -1.22
C VAL A 73 -5.25 -7.90 -2.58
N GLU A 74 -4.97 -9.16 -2.92
CA GLU A 74 -5.35 -9.76 -4.21
C GLU A 74 -6.87 -9.85 -4.40
N GLN A 75 -7.64 -9.81 -3.32
CA GLN A 75 -9.11 -9.78 -3.34
C GLN A 75 -9.69 -8.48 -3.91
N GLU A 76 -8.89 -7.43 -4.03
CA GLU A 76 -9.34 -6.16 -4.60
C GLU A 76 -9.69 -6.29 -6.09
N GLY A 77 -10.77 -5.62 -6.49
CA GLY A 77 -11.30 -5.70 -7.84
C GLY A 77 -10.44 -4.98 -8.89
N PRO A 78 -10.65 -5.26 -10.20
CA PRO A 78 -9.93 -4.60 -11.28
C PRO A 78 -10.01 -3.06 -11.24
N GLU A 79 -11.14 -2.51 -10.79
CA GLU A 79 -11.35 -1.06 -10.69
C GLU A 79 -10.39 -0.41 -9.70
N TYR A 80 -10.08 -1.10 -8.59
CA TYR A 80 -9.08 -0.64 -7.62
C TYR A 80 -7.70 -0.61 -8.26
N TRP A 81 -7.29 -1.72 -8.88
CA TRP A 81 -5.96 -1.86 -9.49
C TRP A 81 -5.74 -0.88 -10.65
N ASP A 82 -6.76 -0.66 -11.47
CA ASP A 82 -6.72 0.29 -12.59
C ASP A 82 -6.67 1.73 -12.08
N GLY A 83 -7.43 2.04 -11.03
CA GLY A 83 -7.39 3.32 -10.34
C GLY A 83 -6.00 3.63 -9.78
N GLN A 84 -5.43 2.69 -8.99
CA GLN A 84 -4.10 2.85 -8.41
C GLN A 84 -3.01 2.96 -9.48
N THR A 85 -3.10 2.14 -10.54
CA THR A 85 -2.17 2.21 -11.67
C THR A 85 -2.21 3.58 -12.34
N ARG A 86 -3.40 4.13 -12.59
CA ARG A 86 -3.56 5.45 -13.21
C ARG A 86 -2.97 6.55 -12.32
N ILE A 87 -3.24 6.53 -11.02
CA ILE A 87 -2.67 7.48 -10.05
C ILE A 87 -1.14 7.44 -10.13
N MET A 88 -0.55 6.24 -10.16
CA MET A 88 0.90 6.12 -10.15
C MET A 88 1.58 6.52 -11.46
N LYS A 89 0.91 6.27 -12.60
CA LYS A 89 1.35 6.83 -13.89
C LYS A 89 1.34 8.35 -13.85
N THR A 90 0.29 8.98 -13.31
CA THR A 90 0.26 10.45 -13.14
C THR A 90 1.36 10.96 -12.21
N ALA A 91 1.65 10.24 -11.12
CA ALA A 91 2.74 10.58 -10.21
C ALA A 91 4.12 10.50 -10.89
N THR A 92 4.34 9.49 -11.73
CA THR A 92 5.56 9.34 -12.54
C THR A 92 5.79 10.59 -13.39
N HIS A 93 4.79 11.03 -14.16
CA HIS A 93 4.89 12.23 -15.00
C HIS A 93 5.10 13.52 -14.18
N SER A 94 4.44 13.63 -13.02
CA SER A 94 4.56 14.79 -12.12
C SER A 94 5.92 14.84 -11.41
N SER A 95 6.58 13.70 -11.22
CA SER A 95 7.92 13.65 -10.64
C SER A 95 8.97 14.26 -11.59
N SER A 96 8.79 14.11 -12.91
CA SER A 96 9.63 14.74 -13.94
C SER A 96 9.66 16.26 -13.80
N SER A 97 8.52 16.90 -13.50
CA SER A 97 8.44 18.36 -13.39
C SER A 97 9.11 18.91 -12.14
N HIS A 98 9.08 18.15 -11.03
CA HIS A 98 9.79 18.49 -9.81
C HIS A 98 11.30 18.30 -9.95
N ILE A 99 11.73 17.20 -10.58
CA ILE A 99 13.16 16.93 -10.78
C ILE A 99 13.79 17.96 -11.71
N SER A 100 13.12 18.34 -12.81
CA SER A 100 13.63 19.36 -13.75
C SER A 100 13.64 20.78 -13.19
N ARG A 101 13.08 21.03 -12.00
CA ARG A 101 13.13 22.34 -11.32
C ARG A 101 14.24 22.44 -10.27
N GLY A 102 14.88 21.32 -9.93
CA GLY A 102 15.94 21.24 -8.91
C GLY A 102 17.36 21.15 -9.48
N ILE A 103 17.52 21.20 -10.80
CA ILE A 103 18.79 21.20 -11.56
C ILE A 103 18.86 22.51 -12.33
#